data_AF-A0A532AKH8-F1
#
_entry.id   AF-A0A532AKH8-F1
#
_cell.length_a   1.000
_cell.length_b   1.000
_cell.length_c   1.000
_cell.angle_alpha   90.00
_cell.angle_beta   90.00
_cell.angle_gamma   90.00
#
_symmetry.space_group_name_H-M   'P 1'
#
loop_
_entity.id
_entity.type
_entity.pdbx_description
1 polymer ?
#
loop_
_entity_poly.entity_id
_entity_poly.type
_entity_poly.pdbx_seq_one_letter_code
_entity_poly.pdbx_strand_id
1 'polypeptide(L)'
;YKFIHCEIDAPQLFDLESDPRELTNLAADPANAALVAAFTDNVRARWDMAAFDAAVRASQARRWVVYPALRNGTHYPWEFQPLQKASDRYMRNHMNLDLLEQQKRFPRGK
;
A
#
# COMPACT_ATOMS: atom_id res chain seq x y z
N TYR A 1 -15.68 -7.63 -16.10
CA TYR A 1 -14.41 -8.28 -16.52
C TYR A 1 -13.24 -7.79 -15.70
N LYS A 2 -12.28 -8.67 -15.43
CA LYS A 2 -10.95 -8.34 -14.89
C LYS A 2 -9.88 -8.79 -15.88
N PHE A 3 -8.92 -7.91 -16.16
CA PHE A 3 -7.81 -8.16 -17.08
C PHE A 3 -6.47 -8.00 -16.34
N ILE A 4 -5.56 -8.95 -16.54
CA ILE A 4 -4.24 -8.97 -15.91
C ILE A 4 -3.20 -9.07 -17.03
N HIS A 5 -2.22 -8.16 -16.98
CA HIS A 5 -1.13 -8.05 -17.96
C HIS A 5 0.23 -8.07 -17.27
N CYS A 6 1.15 -8.84 -17.84
CA CYS A 6 2.55 -8.89 -17.45
C CYS A 6 3.37 -9.13 -18.73
N GLU A 7 4.55 -8.51 -18.84
CA GLU A 7 5.38 -8.63 -20.05
C GLU A 7 5.95 -10.05 -20.26
N ILE A 8 6.02 -10.86 -19.20
CA ILE A 8 6.62 -12.20 -19.24
C ILE A 8 5.60 -13.34 -19.16
N ASP A 9 4.31 -13.02 -18.95
CA ASP A 9 3.25 -14.01 -18.77
C ASP A 9 2.15 -13.83 -19.82
N ALA A 10 1.43 -14.91 -20.11
CA ALA A 10 0.24 -14.81 -20.95
C ALA A 10 -0.83 -13.91 -20.29
N PRO A 11 -1.58 -13.11 -21.06
CA PRO A 11 -2.64 -12.28 -20.50
C PRO A 11 -3.71 -13.15 -19.84
N GLN A 12 -4.38 -12.58 -18.84
CA GLN A 12 -5.52 -13.24 -18.19
C GLN A 12 -6.76 -12.36 -18.27
N LEU A 13 -7.89 -12.97 -18.62
CA LEU A 13 -9.19 -12.31 -18.73
C LEU A 13 -10.24 -13.16 -18.04
N PHE A 14 -10.96 -12.56 -17.09
CA PHE A 14 -12.02 -13.23 -16.34
C PHE A 14 -13.31 -12.42 -16.41
N ASP A 15 -14.42 -13.10 -16.67
CA ASP A 15 -15.75 -12.55 -16.47
C ASP A 15 -16.18 -12.81 -15.02
N LEU A 16 -16.16 -11.77 -14.18
CA LEU A 16 -16.46 -11.93 -12.76
C LEU A 16 -17.95 -12.17 -12.47
N GLU A 17 -18.84 -11.92 -13.43
CA GLU A 17 -20.27 -12.21 -13.27
C GLU A 17 -20.55 -13.70 -13.47
N SER A 18 -20.00 -14.30 -14.53
CA SER A 18 -20.18 -15.73 -14.82
C SER A 18 -19.16 -16.65 -14.14
N ASP A 19 -17.96 -16.14 -13.84
CA ASP A 19 -16.87 -16.85 -13.17
C ASP A 19 -16.27 -16.03 -12.00
N PRO A 20 -16.99 -15.90 -10.87
CA PRO A 20 -16.53 -15.14 -9.71
C PRO A 20 -15.31 -15.75 -9.01
N ARG A 21 -14.90 -16.97 -9.39
CA ARG A 21 -13.75 -17.68 -8.82
C ARG A 21 -12.55 -17.73 -9.77
N GLU A 22 -12.67 -17.15 -10.96
CA GLU A 22 -11.57 -17.02 -11.92
C GLU A 22 -10.93 -18.35 -12.31
N LEU A 23 -11.76 -19.39 -12.46
CA LEU A 23 -11.33 -20.74 -12.81
C LEU A 23 -11.04 -20.86 -14.31
N THR A 24 -11.62 -19.98 -15.14
CA THR A 24 -11.52 -20.05 -16.60
C THR A 24 -10.88 -18.79 -17.16
N ASN A 25 -9.63 -18.90 -17.63
CA ASN A 25 -8.98 -17.79 -18.33
C ASN A 25 -9.50 -17.68 -19.77
N LEU A 26 -10.21 -16.60 -20.07
CA LEU A 26 -10.82 -16.31 -21.38
C LEU A 26 -9.85 -15.65 -22.37
N ALA A 27 -8.63 -15.28 -21.95
CA ALA A 27 -7.74 -14.46 -22.78
C ALA A 27 -7.23 -15.17 -24.05
N ALA A 28 -7.18 -16.50 -24.04
CA ALA A 28 -6.76 -17.30 -25.19
C ALA A 28 -7.93 -17.69 -26.11
N ASP A 29 -9.18 -17.41 -25.71
CA ASP A 29 -10.36 -17.72 -26.51
C ASP A 29 -10.51 -16.70 -27.66
N PRO A 30 -10.51 -17.14 -28.94
CA PRO A 30 -10.71 -16.24 -30.09
C PRO A 30 -11.99 -15.41 -30.01
N ALA A 31 -13.05 -15.89 -29.35
CA ALA A 31 -14.29 -15.14 -29.15
C ALA A 31 -14.07 -13.85 -28.33
N ASN A 32 -13.03 -13.82 -27.48
CA ASN A 32 -12.70 -12.70 -26.62
C ASN A 32 -11.54 -11.84 -27.17
N ALA A 33 -11.01 -12.12 -28.36
CA ALA A 33 -9.83 -11.45 -28.92
C ALA A 33 -9.99 -9.92 -29.01
N ALA A 34 -11.17 -9.43 -29.39
CA ALA A 34 -11.45 -8.00 -29.47
C ALA A 34 -11.43 -7.32 -28.09
N LEU A 35 -11.94 -8.01 -27.06
CA LEU A 35 -11.98 -7.50 -25.70
C LEU A 35 -10.57 -7.49 -25.08
N VAL A 36 -9.77 -8.53 -25.33
CA VAL A 36 -8.35 -8.58 -24.94
C VAL A 36 -7.59 -7.43 -25.58
N ALA A 37 -7.73 -7.21 -26.90
CA ALA A 37 -7.07 -6.10 -27.59
C ALA A 37 -7.45 -4.74 -26.99
N ALA A 38 -8.73 -4.49 -26.72
CA ALA A 38 -9.19 -3.25 -26.09
C ALA A 38 -8.61 -3.04 -24.69
N PHE A 39 -8.47 -4.09 -23.88
CA PHE A 39 -7.80 -3.98 -22.58
C PHE A 39 -6.30 -3.79 -22.71
N THR A 40 -5.63 -4.45 -23.66
CA THR A 40 -4.20 -4.24 -23.95
C THR A 40 -3.92 -2.80 -24.34
N ASP A 41 -4.76 -2.18 -25.18
CA ASP A 41 -4.61 -0.77 -25.56
C ASP A 41 -4.80 0.15 -24.35
N ASN A 42 -5.79 -0.16 -23.49
CA ASN A 42 -5.99 0.55 -22.23
C ASN A 42 -4.79 0.45 -21.29
N VAL A 43 -4.10 -0.69 -21.26
CA VAL A 43 -2.88 -0.89 -20.48
C VAL A 43 -1.75 -0.03 -21.05
N ARG A 44 -1.50 -0.13 -22.36
CA ARG A 44 -0.43 0.62 -23.05
C ARG A 44 -0.62 2.13 -23.00
N ALA A 45 -1.86 2.61 -22.93
CA ALA A 45 -2.15 4.04 -22.78
C ALA A 45 -1.85 4.58 -21.37
N ARG A 46 -1.83 3.71 -20.34
CA ARG A 46 -1.68 4.11 -18.94
C ARG A 46 -0.30 3.79 -18.36
N TRP A 47 0.33 2.71 -18.83
CA TRP A 47 1.57 2.20 -18.27
C TRP A 47 2.63 2.03 -19.34
N ASP A 48 3.76 2.70 -19.13
CA ASP A 48 5.03 2.34 -19.75
C ASP A 48 5.67 1.24 -18.91
N MET A 49 5.49 -0.01 -19.34
CA MET A 49 5.95 -1.20 -18.60
C MET A 49 7.48 -1.29 -18.55
N ALA A 50 8.18 -0.79 -19.58
CA ALA A 50 9.64 -0.77 -19.60
C ALA A 50 10.19 0.27 -18.62
N ALA A 51 9.61 1.47 -18.61
CA ALA A 51 9.96 2.50 -17.62
C ALA A 51 9.63 2.05 -16.18
N PHE A 52 8.52 1.33 -16.00
CA PHE A 52 8.14 0.76 -14.71
C PHE A 52 9.17 -0.27 -14.22
N ASP A 53 9.54 -1.25 -15.04
CA ASP A 53 10.56 -2.26 -14.69
C ASP A 53 11.90 -1.59 -14.35
N ALA A 54 12.35 -0.63 -15.16
CA ALA A 54 13.58 0.12 -14.91
C ALA A 54 13.54 0.87 -13.57
N ALA A 55 12.43 1.54 -13.25
CA ALA A 55 12.26 2.27 -11.99
C ALA A 55 12.28 1.33 -10.77
N VAL A 56 11.64 0.17 -10.87
CA VAL A 56 11.64 -0.85 -9.81
C VAL A 56 13.04 -1.41 -9.59
N ARG A 57 13.77 -1.78 -10.66
CA ARG A 57 15.16 -2.25 -10.57
C ARG A 57 16.09 -1.22 -9.96
N ALA A 58 15.97 0.04 -10.36
CA ALA A 58 16.75 1.14 -9.75
C ALA A 58 16.43 1.28 -8.26
N SER A 59 15.16 1.18 -7.86
CA SER A 59 14.74 1.20 -6.45
C SER A 59 15.30 0.02 -5.65
N GLN A 60 15.32 -1.17 -6.23
CA GLN A 60 15.94 -2.35 -5.61
C GLN A 60 17.44 -2.15 -5.43
N ALA A 61 18.16 -1.77 -6.48
CA ALA A 61 19.62 -1.56 -6.45
C ALA A 61 20.03 -0.52 -5.40
N ARG A 62 19.32 0.62 -5.30
CA ARG A 62 19.57 1.62 -4.26
C ARG A 62 19.45 1.04 -2.85
N ARG A 63 18.43 0.23 -2.59
CA ARG A 63 18.22 -0.39 -1.28
C ARG A 63 19.27 -1.46 -0.96
N TRP A 64 19.70 -2.22 -1.97
CA TRP A 64 20.78 -3.20 -1.82
C TRP A 64 22.13 -2.57 -1.44
N VAL A 65 22.38 -1.31 -1.83
CA VAL A 65 23.57 -0.57 -1.39
C VAL A 65 23.40 -0.03 0.03
N VAL A 66 22.26 0.59 0.32
CA VAL A 66 22.01 1.29 1.59
C VAL A 66 21.83 0.33 2.76
N TYR A 67 21.09 -0.77 2.57
CA TYR A 67 20.70 -1.64 3.68
C TYR A 67 21.88 -2.36 4.36
N PRO A 68 22.87 -2.92 3.64
CA PRO A 68 24.08 -3.46 4.27
C PRO A 68 24.86 -2.41 5.05
N ALA A 69 24.91 -1.16 4.57
CA ALA A 69 25.56 -0.06 5.28
C ALA A 69 24.81 0.29 6.59
N LEU A 70 23.48 0.35 6.57
CA LEU A 70 22.64 0.55 7.77
C LEU A 70 22.72 -0.59 8.79
N ARG A 71 23.15 -1.77 8.35
CA ARG A 71 23.33 -2.96 9.20
C ARG A 71 24.77 -3.11 9.71
N ASN A 72 25.69 -2.25 9.30
CA ASN A 72 27.05 -2.25 9.81
C ASN A 72 27.18 -1.26 10.99
N GLY A 73 27.73 -1.69 12.12
CA GLY A 73 27.82 -0.89 13.34
C GLY A 73 26.54 -0.93 14.19
N THR A 74 26.19 0.18 14.84
CA THR A 74 25.00 0.27 15.69
C THR A 74 23.75 0.51 14.85
N HIS A 75 22.85 -0.47 14.86
CA HIS A 75 21.57 -0.37 14.19
C HIS A 75 20.67 0.70 14.83
N TYR A 76 20.15 1.62 14.02
CA TYR A 76 19.14 2.59 14.44
C TYR A 76 17.75 2.15 13.95
N PRO A 77 16.80 1.85 14.86
CA PRO A 77 15.45 1.41 14.51
C PRO A 77 14.63 2.50 13.81
N TRP A 78 13.72 2.09 12.92
CA TRP A 78 12.71 2.97 12.30
C TRP A 78 11.30 2.75 12.86
N GLU A 79 11.18 1.83 13.81
CA GLU A 79 9.97 1.52 14.54
C GLU A 79 9.44 2.79 15.20
N PHE A 80 8.18 3.11 14.91
CA PHE A 80 7.52 4.25 15.55
C PHE A 80 7.36 3.98 17.04
N GLN A 81 8.00 4.81 17.87
CA GLN A 81 7.81 4.79 19.31
C GLN A 81 6.83 5.90 19.73
N PRO A 82 5.59 5.57 20.13
CA PRO A 82 4.65 6.58 20.60
C PRO A 82 5.14 7.18 21.91
N LEU A 83 5.36 8.50 21.93
CA LEU A 83 5.67 9.21 23.16
C LEU A 83 4.38 9.45 23.94
N GLN A 84 4.22 8.75 25.05
CA GLN A 84 3.22 9.11 26.06
C GLN A 84 3.93 9.88 27.17
N LYS A 85 3.73 11.19 27.23
CA LYS A 85 4.26 12.04 28.31
C LYS A 85 3.52 11.73 29.61
N ALA A 86 3.92 10.63 30.26
CA ALA A 86 3.30 10.17 31.48
C ALA A 86 3.34 11.26 32.57
N SER A 87 4.39 12.06 32.65
CA SER A 87 4.50 13.21 33.57
C SER A 87 3.38 14.23 33.43
N ASP A 88 2.71 14.31 32.27
CA ASP A 88 1.73 15.34 31.93
C ASP A 88 0.33 14.75 31.69
N ARG A 89 0.16 13.43 31.89
CA ARG A 89 -1.13 12.73 31.74
C ARG A 89 -1.83 12.60 33.09
N TYR A 90 -3.15 12.80 33.09
CA TYR A 90 -3.99 12.74 34.30
C TYR A 90 -3.56 13.77 35.36
N MET A 91 -4.03 13.63 36.60
CA MET A 91 -3.75 14.59 37.65
C MET A 91 -2.28 14.57 38.06
N ARG A 92 -1.67 15.74 38.14
CA ARG A 92 -0.30 15.97 38.59
C ARG A 92 -0.30 17.14 39.56
N ASN A 93 0.59 17.12 40.55
CA ASN A 93 0.59 18.13 41.62
C ASN A 93 0.91 19.55 41.16
N HIS A 94 1.41 19.73 39.93
CA HIS A 94 1.61 21.04 39.32
C HIS A 94 0.37 21.56 38.55
N MET A 95 -0.75 20.83 38.57
CA MET A 95 -2.00 21.18 37.90
C MET A 95 -3.08 21.56 38.93
N ASN A 96 -4.07 22.35 38.51
CA ASN A 96 -5.28 22.60 39.30
C ASN A 96 -6.33 21.50 39.00
N LEU A 97 -6.85 20.88 40.06
CA LEU A 97 -7.74 19.72 39.96
C LEU A 97 -9.07 20.06 39.26
N ASP A 98 -9.71 21.16 39.66
CA ASP A 98 -11.04 21.56 39.16
C ASP A 98 -10.98 21.89 37.65
N LEU A 99 -9.92 22.59 37.22
CA LEU A 99 -9.70 22.91 35.82
C LEU A 99 -9.41 21.66 34.98
N LEU A 100 -8.61 20.72 35.49
CA LEU A 100 -8.30 19.48 34.79
C LEU A 100 -9.55 18.62 34.56
N GLU A 101 -10.35 18.42 35.61
CA GLU A 101 -11.59 17.65 35.55
C GLU A 101 -12.60 18.28 34.58
N GLN A 102 -12.79 19.61 34.63
CA GLN A 102 -13.66 20.32 33.70
C GLN A 102 -13.19 20.21 32.25
N GLN A 103 -11.88 20.29 32.01
CA GLN A 103 -11.31 20.23 30.66
C GLN A 103 -11.40 18.84 30.03
N LYS A 104 -11.17 17.78 30.82
CA LYS A 104 -11.14 16.38 30.35
C LYS A 104 -12.51 15.70 30.37
N ARG A 105 -13.51 16.22 31.09
CA ARG A 105 -14.89 15.72 31.06
C ARG A 105 -15.61 16.10 29.77
N PHE A 106 -16.25 15.12 29.12
CA PHE A 106 -17.12 15.33 27.96
C PHE A 106 -18.28 14.31 27.94
N PRO A 107 -19.56 14.73 27.73
CA PRO A 107 -20.02 16.11 27.53
C PRO A 107 -19.96 16.93 28.83
N ARG A 108 -19.86 18.26 28.70
CA ARG A 108 -19.81 19.19 29.84
C ARG A 108 -21.24 19.62 30.24
N GLY A 109 -21.46 19.84 31.54
CA GLY A 109 -22.68 20.49 32.03
C GLY A 109 -23.96 19.64 32.05
N LYS A 110 -23.92 18.47 32.70
CA LYS A 110 -25.09 17.93 33.40
C LYS A 110 -24.91 18.22 34.88
#